data_AF-A0A821D166-F1
#
_entry.id   AF-A0A821D166-F1
#
_cell.length_a   1.000
_cell.length_b   1.000
_cell.length_c   1.000
_cell.angle_alpha   90.00
_cell.angle_beta   90.00
_cell.angle_gamma   90.00
#
_symmetry.space_group_name_H-M   'P 1'
#
loop_
_entity.id
_entity.type
_entity.pdbx_description
1 polymer ?
#
loop_
_entity_poly.entity_id
_entity_poly.type
_entity_poly.pdbx_seq_one_letter_code
_entity_poly.pdbx_strand_id
1 'polypeptide(L)'
;FVWHDYGAVFTGDAVLIRGCGRTDFQQGSADKLYTSIQTKIFTLPDHYFVYPAHDYTGQTCSSILEEKTHNPRLTKSREEFIEIMNNLNLSYPKQIDKALPANVICGLQGDI
;
A
#
# COMPACT_ATOMS: atom_id res chain seq x y z
N PHE A 1 2.93 10.13 3.90
CA PHE A 1 3.25 11.58 4.06
C PHE A 1 2.90 12.30 2.77
N VAL A 2 2.32 13.50 2.82
CA VAL A 2 1.99 14.29 1.62
C VAL A 2 2.90 15.52 1.59
N TRP A 3 3.66 15.68 0.53
CA TRP A 3 4.53 16.82 0.28
C TRP A 3 3.85 17.74 -0.73
N HIS A 4 3.09 18.72 -0.22
CA HIS A 4 2.27 19.59 -1.05
C HIS A 4 3.07 20.45 -2.03
N ASP A 5 4.19 21.04 -1.60
CA ASP A 5 5.02 21.91 -2.45
C ASP A 5 5.62 21.18 -3.66
N TYR A 6 5.88 19.89 -3.52
CA TYR A 6 6.42 19.04 -4.59
C TYR A 6 5.32 18.27 -5.35
N GLY A 7 4.06 18.38 -4.92
CA GLY A 7 2.97 17.59 -5.46
C GLY A 7 3.25 16.09 -5.38
N ALA A 8 3.57 15.57 -4.20
CA ALA A 8 3.88 14.15 -4.03
C ALA A 8 3.28 13.54 -2.77
N VAL A 9 3.05 12.23 -2.81
CA VAL A 9 2.62 11.42 -1.67
C VAL A 9 3.48 10.17 -1.55
N PHE A 10 3.95 9.92 -0.32
CA PHE A 10 4.62 8.68 0.05
C PHE A 10 3.58 7.76 0.69
N THR A 11 3.24 6.68 -0.01
CA THR A 11 2.06 5.84 0.26
C THR A 11 2.36 4.61 1.11
N GLY A 12 3.63 4.35 1.42
CA GLY A 12 4.02 3.11 2.08
C GLY A 12 3.58 1.91 1.23
N ASP A 13 3.00 0.90 1.87
CA ASP A 13 2.38 -0.24 1.18
C ASP A 13 0.88 -0.07 0.93
N ALA A 14 0.28 1.10 1.22
CA ALA A 14 -1.15 1.30 1.01
C ALA A 14 -1.49 1.30 -0.50
N VAL A 15 -0.73 2.08 -1.28
CA VAL A 15 -0.81 2.09 -2.74
C VAL A 15 0.57 1.75 -3.28
N LEU A 16 0.63 0.71 -4.11
CA LEU A 16 1.80 0.34 -4.90
C LEU A 16 1.52 0.71 -6.37
N ILE A 17 2.56 0.77 -7.19
CA ILE A 17 2.37 1.06 -8.62
C ILE A 17 1.60 -0.10 -9.25
N ARG A 18 0.39 0.17 -9.77
CA ARG A 18 -0.56 -0.84 -10.27
C ARG A 18 -0.89 -1.93 -9.25
N GLY A 19 -0.84 -1.62 -7.96
CA GLY A 19 -1.19 -2.57 -6.90
C GLY A 19 -1.48 -1.93 -5.56
N CYS A 20 -1.47 -2.76 -4.52
CA CYS A 20 -1.53 -2.37 -3.12
C CYS A 20 -0.90 -3.50 -2.29
N GLY A 21 -0.51 -3.18 -1.05
CA GLY A 21 -0.01 -4.13 -0.09
C GLY A 21 -1.05 -5.18 0.30
N ARG A 22 -0.57 -6.31 0.83
CA ARG A 22 -1.43 -7.39 1.34
C ARG A 22 -2.16 -6.95 2.62
N THR A 23 -3.27 -7.61 2.93
CA THR A 23 -4.15 -7.23 4.06
C THR A 23 -4.48 -8.38 5.00
N ASP A 24 -3.82 -9.52 4.85
CA ASP A 24 -4.07 -10.77 5.59
C ASP A 24 -3.11 -10.99 6.78
N PHE A 25 -2.17 -10.05 7.01
CA PHE A 25 -1.25 -10.04 8.15
C PHE A 25 -1.29 -8.68 8.88
N GLN A 26 -0.61 -8.59 10.03
CA GLN A 26 -0.47 -7.35 10.81
C GLN A 26 -1.81 -6.67 11.14
N GLN A 27 -2.85 -7.47 11.41
CA GLN A 27 -4.22 -7.00 11.67
C GLN A 27 -4.81 -6.18 10.50
N GLY A 28 -4.33 -6.44 9.29
CA GLY A 28 -4.78 -5.82 8.05
C GLY A 28 -6.26 -6.08 7.77
N SER A 29 -6.84 -5.23 6.93
CA SER A 29 -8.21 -5.34 6.47
C SER A 29 -8.33 -4.73 5.09
N ALA A 30 -8.75 -5.53 4.10
CA ALA A 30 -9.01 -5.07 2.74
C ALA A 30 -10.02 -3.91 2.73
N ASP A 31 -11.07 -4.06 3.53
CA ASP A 31 -12.10 -3.05 3.72
C ASP A 31 -11.53 -1.70 4.17
N LYS A 32 -10.75 -1.69 5.27
CA LYS A 32 -10.11 -0.49 5.80
C LYS A 32 -9.11 0.10 4.81
N LEU A 33 -8.35 -0.74 4.11
CA LEU A 33 -7.38 -0.29 3.12
C LEU A 33 -8.08 0.44 1.97
N TYR A 34 -9.13 -0.15 1.40
CA TYR A 34 -9.92 0.46 0.34
C TYR A 34 -10.50 1.80 0.77
N THR A 35 -11.18 1.86 1.93
CA THR A 35 -11.73 3.12 2.46
C THR A 35 -10.64 4.17 2.69
N SER A 36 -9.47 3.77 3.22
CA SER A 36 -8.36 4.70 3.47
C SER A 36 -7.85 5.31 2.16
N ILE A 37 -7.65 4.49 1.13
CA ILE A 37 -7.17 4.96 -0.17
C ILE A 37 -8.18 5.91 -0.81
N GLN A 38 -9.44 5.51 -0.89
CA GLN A 38 -10.49 6.30 -1.54
C GLN A 38 -10.73 7.65 -0.85
N THR A 39 -10.64 7.70 0.49
CA THR A 39 -10.95 8.93 1.25
C THR A 39 -9.75 9.81 1.54
N LYS A 40 -8.53 9.27 1.53
CA LYS A 40 -7.31 10.01 1.91
C LYS A 40 -6.30 10.20 0.77
N ILE A 41 -6.16 9.23 -0.12
CA ILE A 41 -5.12 9.25 -1.16
C ILE A 41 -5.72 9.69 -2.49
N PHE A 42 -6.83 9.08 -2.92
CA PHE A 42 -7.50 9.43 -4.18
C PHE A 42 -8.30 10.74 -4.12
N THR A 43 -8.32 11.41 -2.97
CA THR A 43 -8.80 12.80 -2.84
C THR A 43 -7.71 13.84 -3.16
N LEU A 44 -6.46 13.42 -3.33
CA LEU A 44 -5.35 14.29 -3.72
C LEU A 44 -5.44 14.70 -5.20
N PRO A 45 -4.80 15.81 -5.61
CA PRO A 45 -4.75 16.23 -7.01
C PRO A 45 -4.13 15.18 -7.93
N ASP A 46 -4.72 15.04 -9.10
CA ASP A 46 -4.37 13.99 -10.09
C ASP A 46 -2.90 14.01 -10.53
N HIS A 47 -2.28 15.20 -10.58
CA HIS A 47 -0.88 15.36 -10.95
C HIS A 47 0.11 14.99 -9.83
N TYR A 48 -0.36 14.64 -8.63
CA TYR A 48 0.55 14.31 -7.54
C TYR A 48 1.27 12.99 -7.82
N PHE A 49 2.58 12.98 -7.63
CA PHE A 49 3.39 11.77 -7.71
C PHE A 49 3.07 10.81 -6.56
N VAL A 50 3.04 9.52 -6.86
CA VAL A 50 2.89 8.43 -5.90
C VAL A 50 4.23 7.72 -5.77
N TYR A 51 4.79 7.73 -4.56
CA TYR A 51 6.02 7.03 -4.19
C TYR A 51 5.70 5.91 -3.18
N PRO A 52 5.67 4.64 -3.61
CA PRO A 52 5.41 3.51 -2.72
C PRO A 52 6.65 3.14 -1.89
N ALA A 53 6.47 2.33 -0.85
CA ALA A 53 7.60 1.72 -0.11
C ALA A 53 8.27 0.58 -0.88
N HIS A 54 7.53 -0.10 -1.76
CA HIS A 54 8.03 -1.22 -2.54
C HIS A 54 7.56 -1.15 -4.00
N ASP A 55 8.36 -1.72 -4.88
CA ASP A 55 7.96 -2.10 -6.24
C ASP A 55 8.66 -3.42 -6.59
N TYR A 56 8.00 -4.23 -7.41
CA TYR A 56 8.49 -5.56 -7.80
C TYR A 56 8.65 -5.70 -9.32
N THR A 57 8.61 -4.58 -10.05
CA THR A 57 8.57 -4.52 -11.52
C THR A 57 9.62 -3.58 -12.14
N GLY A 58 10.44 -2.90 -11.32
CA GLY A 58 11.46 -1.95 -11.73
C GLY A 58 10.97 -0.50 -11.87
N GLN A 59 9.77 -0.19 -11.38
CA GLN A 59 9.19 1.15 -11.42
C GLN A 59 9.53 1.96 -10.15
N THR A 60 9.69 3.27 -10.29
CA THR A 60 10.14 4.15 -9.21
C THR A 60 9.06 5.11 -8.72
N CYS A 61 8.10 5.49 -9.57
CA CYS A 61 6.95 6.32 -9.21
C CYS A 61 5.77 6.12 -10.17
N SER A 62 4.59 6.59 -9.75
CA SER A 62 3.37 6.71 -10.55
C SER A 62 2.72 8.07 -10.23
N SER A 63 1.46 8.27 -10.59
CA SER A 63 0.66 9.45 -10.21
C SER A 63 -0.71 9.07 -9.67
N ILE A 64 -1.37 10.00 -8.96
CA ILE A 64 -2.73 9.81 -8.48
C ILE A 64 -3.69 9.50 -9.64
N LEU A 65 -3.58 10.23 -10.75
CA LEU A 65 -4.39 9.97 -11.94
C LEU A 65 -4.19 8.54 -12.43
N GLU A 66 -2.94 8.13 -12.61
CA GLU A 66 -2.65 6.82 -13.16
C GLU A 66 -3.15 5.68 -12.27
N GLU A 67 -3.02 5.79 -10.94
CA GLU A 67 -3.54 4.75 -10.03
C GLU A 67 -5.07 4.76 -9.97
N LYS A 68 -5.74 5.92 -10.05
CA LYS A 68 -7.20 6.00 -10.18
C LYS A 68 -7.73 5.37 -11.46
N THR A 69 -6.95 5.42 -12.54
CA THR A 69 -7.39 4.95 -13.87
C THR A 69 -6.97 3.52 -14.16
N HIS A 70 -5.77 3.11 -13.75
CA HIS A 70 -5.12 1.89 -14.25
C HIS A 70 -4.81 0.86 -13.15
N ASN A 71 -5.05 1.15 -11.88
CA ASN A 71 -4.77 0.17 -10.83
C ASN A 71 -5.77 -1.00 -10.92
N PRO A 72 -5.33 -2.25 -11.18
CA PRO A 72 -6.22 -3.37 -11.47
C PRO A 72 -7.08 -3.80 -10.27
N ARG A 73 -6.72 -3.37 -9.05
CA ARG A 73 -7.46 -3.66 -7.82
C ARG A 73 -8.26 -2.45 -7.34
N LEU A 74 -7.63 -1.28 -7.29
CA LEU A 74 -8.22 -0.07 -6.68
C LEU A 74 -9.25 0.66 -7.56
N THR A 75 -9.36 0.26 -8.82
CA THR A 75 -10.42 0.70 -9.76
C THR A 75 -11.71 -0.12 -9.66
N LYS A 76 -11.68 -1.22 -8.91
CA LYS A 76 -12.82 -2.11 -8.70
C LYS A 76 -13.78 -1.54 -7.65
N SER A 77 -14.99 -2.09 -7.58
CA SER A 77 -15.87 -1.79 -6.45
C SER A 77 -15.23 -2.25 -5.13
N ARG A 78 -15.75 -1.76 -4.01
CA ARG A 78 -15.28 -2.14 -2.67
C ARG A 78 -15.39 -3.65 -2.46
N GLU A 79 -16.51 -4.22 -2.87
CA GLU A 79 -16.84 -5.63 -2.71
C GLU A 79 -15.91 -6.50 -3.55
N GLU A 80 -15.71 -6.15 -4.83
CA GLU A 80 -14.77 -6.83 -5.73
C GLU A 80 -13.33 -6.73 -5.20
N PHE A 81 -12.92 -5.57 -4.69
CA PHE A 81 -11.60 -5.39 -4.10
C PHE A 81 -11.40 -6.33 -2.91
N ILE A 82 -12.35 -6.39 -1.98
CA ILE A 82 -12.29 -7.27 -0.80
C ILE A 82 -12.21 -8.73 -1.24
N GLU A 83 -13.03 -9.14 -2.20
CA GLU A 83 -13.02 -10.50 -2.74
C GLU A 83 -11.65 -10.84 -3.37
N ILE A 84 -11.12 -9.96 -4.23
CA ILE A 84 -9.79 -10.15 -4.84
C ILE A 84 -8.72 -10.32 -3.76
N MET A 85 -8.68 -9.42 -2.78
CA MET A 85 -7.65 -9.40 -1.75
C MET A 85 -7.69 -10.64 -0.85
N ASN A 86 -8.89 -11.15 -0.55
CA ASN A 86 -9.07 -12.37 0.25
C ASN A 86 -8.67 -13.65 -0.51
N ASN A 87 -8.61 -13.61 -1.85
CA ASN A 87 -8.35 -14.77 -2.69
C ASN A 87 -6.94 -14.78 -3.33
N LEU A 88 -6.04 -13.88 -2.94
CA LEU A 88 -4.68 -13.81 -3.52
C LEU A 88 -3.81 -15.02 -3.19
N ASN A 89 -4.10 -15.79 -2.13
CA ASN A 89 -3.39 -17.00 -1.71
C ASN A 89 -1.85 -16.87 -1.74
N LEU A 90 -1.34 -15.75 -1.23
CA LEU A 90 0.09 -15.44 -1.24
C LEU A 90 0.84 -16.29 -0.23
N SER A 91 2.07 -16.68 -0.56
CA SER A 91 2.97 -17.36 0.38
C SER A 91 3.16 -16.56 1.67
N TYR A 92 3.42 -17.27 2.76
CA TYR A 92 3.81 -16.68 4.05
C TYR A 92 4.98 -15.70 3.86
N PRO A 93 4.93 -14.47 4.40
CA PRO A 93 6.02 -13.51 4.21
C PRO A 93 7.32 -14.02 4.85
N LYS A 94 8.37 -14.16 4.05
CA LYS A 94 9.62 -14.87 4.41
C LYS A 94 10.33 -14.35 5.67
N GLN A 95 10.14 -13.08 6.02
CA GLN A 95 10.85 -12.44 7.14
C GLN A 95 9.91 -11.91 8.23
N ILE A 96 8.59 -12.14 8.17
CA ILE A 96 7.67 -11.49 9.12
C ILE A 96 7.97 -11.85 10.57
N ASP A 97 8.35 -13.09 10.86
CA ASP A 97 8.65 -13.55 12.23
C ASP A 97 9.91 -12.91 12.82
N LYS A 98 10.82 -12.42 11.97
CA LYS A 98 12.02 -11.70 12.40
C LYS A 98 11.82 -10.19 12.38
N ALA A 99 11.24 -9.68 11.30
CA ALA A 99 11.10 -8.25 11.04
C ALA A 99 10.04 -7.61 11.93
N LEU A 100 8.89 -8.26 12.14
CA LEU A 100 7.80 -7.67 12.92
C LEU A 100 8.21 -7.42 14.38
N PRO A 101 8.76 -8.39 15.14
CA PRO A 101 9.19 -8.13 16.51
C PRO A 101 10.26 -7.04 16.60
N ALA A 102 11.26 -7.04 15.71
CA ALA A 102 12.31 -6.03 15.69
C ALA A 102 11.73 -4.62 15.42
N ASN A 103 10.82 -4.49 14.44
CA ASN A 103 10.25 -3.20 14.08
C ASN A 103 9.33 -2.62 15.17
N VAL A 104 8.66 -3.48 15.95
CA VAL A 104 7.83 -3.05 17.11
C VAL A 104 8.68 -2.35 18.18
N ILE A 105 9.96 -2.71 18.30
CA ILE A 105 10.93 -2.07 19.20
C ILE A 105 11.91 -1.16 18.46
N CYS A 106 11.47 -0.56 17.34
CA CYS A 106 12.25 0.41 16.56
C CYS A 106 13.59 -0.14 16.02
N GLY A 107 13.63 -1.42 15.66
CA GLY A 107 14.78 -2.06 15.03
C GLY A 107 15.90 -2.45 15.99
N LEU A 108 15.71 -2.31 17.31
CA LEU A 108 16.65 -2.80 18.30
C LEU A 108 16.78 -4.34 18.21
N GLN A 109 18.00 -4.85 18.27
CA GLN A 109 18.31 -6.29 18.22
C GLN A 109 19.28 -6.62 19.37
N GLY A 110 18.86 -7.45 20.33
CA GLY A 110 19.66 -7.88 21.49
C GLY A 110 19.12 -7.43 22.85
N ASP A 111 19.60 -8.07 23.93
CA ASP A 111 19.09 -7.92 25.31
C ASP A 111 19.18 -6.46 25.81
N ILE A 112 18.04 -5.95 26.31
CA ILE A 112 17.94 -4.73 27.11
C ILE A 112 18.23 -5.10 28.57
#